data_AF-A0A0W1SVB1-F1
#
_entry.id   AF-A0A0W1SVB1-F1
#
_cell.length_a   1.000
_cell.length_b   1.000
_cell.length_c   1.000
_cell.angle_alpha   90.00
_cell.angle_beta   90.00
_cell.angle_gamma   90.00
#
_symmetry.space_group_name_H-M   'P 1'
#
loop_
_entity.id
_entity.type
_entity.pdbx_description
1 polymer ?
#
loop_
_entity_poly.entity_id
_entity_poly.type
_entity_poly.pdbx_seq_one_letter_code
_entity_poly.pdbx_strand_id
1 'polypeptide(L)'
;MNGPDTADETSFYLDYEMQVDATRDAVSKLARDVLQYEWADYLRRFPPEGPQTWDHLDSGKPWGRVTPRAWDVGRSHGFDVHFEHYPTPRALQRGQLRFELHLEDGLSGDADFSGDSPYAALRERIIEALERVRQEADEVPHGDFGTGRTIWWSDYRFTAGDTVAYYETLREALSEHAVFVDAVSEVLDPDEGT
;
A
#
# COMPACT_ATOMS: atom_id res chain seq x y z
N MET A 1 -42.65 -40.59 26.96
CA MET A 1 -41.78 -40.26 25.81
C MET A 1 -42.02 -38.79 25.50
N ASN A 2 -41.15 -37.91 25.99
CA ASN A 2 -41.13 -36.50 25.60
C ASN A 2 -39.90 -36.31 24.72
N GLY A 3 -40.11 -35.83 23.48
CA GLY A 3 -39.07 -35.62 22.49
C GLY A 3 -38.16 -34.44 22.85
N PRO A 4 -36.95 -34.38 22.28
CA PRO A 4 -35.98 -33.32 22.55
C PRO A 4 -36.49 -31.98 22.05
N ASP A 5 -36.25 -30.97 22.88
CA ASP A 5 -36.68 -29.58 22.78
C ASP A 5 -35.89 -28.84 21.68
N THR A 6 -36.30 -28.99 20.43
CA THR A 6 -35.61 -28.40 19.26
C THR A 6 -35.74 -26.86 19.17
N ALA A 7 -36.59 -26.26 20.00
CA ALA A 7 -36.83 -24.82 19.99
C ALA A 7 -35.74 -24.02 20.75
N ASP A 8 -35.08 -24.66 21.73
CA ASP A 8 -34.10 -24.00 22.60
C ASP A 8 -32.71 -23.91 21.93
N GLU A 9 -32.32 -24.92 21.14
CA GLU A 9 -31.05 -24.91 20.39
C GLU A 9 -31.04 -23.85 19.27
N THR A 10 -32.14 -23.68 18.54
CA THR A 10 -32.20 -22.71 17.42
C THR A 10 -32.14 -21.25 17.90
N SER A 11 -32.72 -20.94 19.06
CA SER A 11 -32.62 -19.60 19.67
C SER A 11 -31.20 -19.29 20.13
N PHE A 12 -30.48 -20.28 20.68
CA PHE A 12 -29.10 -20.11 21.11
C PHE A 12 -28.14 -19.89 19.93
N TYR A 13 -28.31 -20.61 18.82
CA TYR A 13 -27.51 -20.39 17.61
C TYR A 13 -27.76 -19.02 16.97
N LEU A 14 -29.01 -18.55 16.92
CA LEU A 14 -29.35 -17.21 16.40
C LEU A 14 -28.79 -16.08 17.27
N ASP A 15 -28.90 -16.18 18.59
CA ASP A 15 -28.31 -15.19 19.51
C ASP A 15 -26.78 -15.23 19.49
N TYR A 16 -26.17 -16.40 19.31
CA TYR A 16 -24.72 -16.55 19.16
C TYR A 16 -24.23 -15.98 17.82
N GLU A 17 -24.91 -16.26 16.71
CA GLU A 17 -24.61 -15.68 15.39
C GLU A 17 -24.76 -14.15 15.41
N MET A 18 -25.81 -13.62 16.02
CA MET A 18 -25.99 -12.17 16.19
C MET A 18 -24.90 -11.53 17.07
N GLN A 19 -24.45 -12.18 18.15
CA GLN A 19 -23.35 -11.69 18.98
C GLN A 19 -22.00 -11.76 18.25
N VAL A 20 -21.76 -12.80 17.46
CA VAL A 20 -20.56 -12.94 16.63
C VAL A 20 -20.53 -11.86 15.56
N ASP A 21 -21.65 -11.60 14.89
CA ASP A 21 -21.75 -10.55 13.86
C ASP A 21 -21.61 -9.15 14.45
N ALA A 22 -22.25 -8.85 15.58
CA ALA A 22 -22.11 -7.56 16.25
C ALA A 22 -20.67 -7.31 16.75
N THR A 23 -19.99 -8.36 17.26
CA THR A 23 -18.59 -8.28 17.68
C THR A 23 -17.66 -8.12 16.48
N ARG A 24 -17.94 -8.82 15.37
CA ARG A 24 -17.20 -8.70 14.12
C ARG A 24 -17.34 -7.32 13.48
N ASP A 25 -18.51 -6.71 13.56
CA ASP A 25 -18.77 -5.35 13.07
C ASP A 25 -18.10 -4.29 13.95
N ALA A 26 -18.15 -4.45 15.27
CA ALA A 26 -17.45 -3.55 16.20
C ALA A 26 -15.93 -3.62 16.04
N VAL A 27 -15.37 -4.83 15.90
CA VAL A 27 -13.95 -5.05 15.62
C VAL A 27 -13.58 -4.55 14.23
N SER A 28 -14.41 -4.76 13.21
CA SER A 28 -14.14 -4.26 11.86
C SER A 28 -14.21 -2.74 11.78
N LYS A 29 -15.09 -2.10 12.57
CA LYS A 29 -15.20 -0.64 12.66
C LYS A 29 -14.02 -0.04 13.42
N LEU A 30 -13.69 -0.59 14.59
CA LEU A 30 -12.51 -0.17 15.35
C LEU A 30 -11.22 -0.39 14.55
N ALA A 31 -11.08 -1.54 13.90
CA ALA A 31 -9.97 -1.81 13.00
C ALA A 31 -9.92 -0.84 11.84
N ARG A 32 -11.05 -0.43 11.25
CA ARG A 32 -11.08 0.56 10.18
C ARG A 32 -10.61 1.93 10.66
N ASP A 33 -11.11 2.36 11.83
CA ASP A 33 -10.82 3.67 12.41
C ASP A 33 -9.39 3.75 12.98
N VAL A 34 -8.79 2.64 13.39
CA VAL A 34 -7.41 2.58 13.89
C VAL A 34 -6.43 2.36 12.74
N LEU A 35 -6.67 1.36 11.88
CA LEU A 35 -5.76 0.95 10.82
C LEU A 35 -5.44 2.10 9.86
N GLN A 36 -6.44 2.91 9.51
CA GLN A 36 -6.32 4.00 8.56
C GLN A 36 -5.63 5.24 9.14
N TYR A 37 -5.69 5.45 10.46
CA TYR A 37 -5.23 6.69 11.09
C TYR A 37 -3.85 6.57 11.75
N GLU A 38 -3.51 5.38 12.27
CA GLU A 38 -2.30 5.24 13.09
C GLU A 38 -1.05 4.81 12.31
N TRP A 39 -1.18 4.35 11.06
CA TRP A 39 -0.04 3.84 10.29
C TRP A 39 1.06 4.90 10.08
N ALA A 40 0.68 6.16 9.84
CA ALA A 40 1.63 7.24 9.62
C ALA A 40 2.42 7.58 10.90
N ASP A 41 1.75 7.58 12.05
CA ASP A 41 2.40 7.80 13.34
C ASP A 41 3.30 6.62 13.73
N TYR A 42 2.88 5.40 13.40
CA TYR A 42 3.71 4.22 13.55
C TYR A 42 5.02 4.37 12.74
N LEU A 43 4.94 4.71 11.45
CA LEU A 43 6.13 4.87 10.60
C LEU A 43 7.02 6.04 11.03
N ARG A 44 6.46 7.14 11.57
CA ARG A 44 7.27 8.23 12.15
C ARG A 44 8.06 7.76 13.37
N ARG A 45 7.48 6.89 14.20
CA ARG A 45 8.12 6.35 15.40
C ARG A 45 9.11 5.25 15.06
N PHE A 46 8.80 4.43 14.05
CA PHE A 46 9.57 3.29 13.59
C PHE A 46 9.77 3.43 12.07
N PRO A 47 10.75 4.25 11.63
CA PRO A 47 10.95 4.51 10.22
C PRO A 47 11.36 3.25 9.44
N PRO A 48 11.05 3.20 8.13
CA PRO A 48 11.65 2.23 7.23
C PRO A 48 13.19 2.28 7.28
N GLU A 49 13.82 1.16 6.98
CA GLU A 49 15.27 1.05 6.91
C GLU A 49 15.80 1.68 5.61
N GLY A 50 17.04 2.15 5.66
CA GLY A 50 17.70 2.82 4.55
C GLY A 50 17.86 4.33 4.72
N PRO A 51 18.53 4.99 3.77
CA PRO A 51 18.87 6.42 3.86
C PRO A 51 17.70 7.34 3.47
N GLN A 52 16.63 6.78 2.89
CA GLN A 52 15.58 7.54 2.26
C GLN A 52 14.68 8.23 3.30
N THR A 53 14.30 9.47 3.00
CA THR A 53 13.31 10.20 3.79
C THR A 53 11.94 10.06 3.15
N TRP A 54 10.98 9.57 3.93
CA TRP A 54 9.62 9.28 3.47
C TRP A 54 8.64 10.29 4.02
N ASP A 55 7.77 10.82 3.17
CA ASP A 55 6.61 11.58 3.58
C ASP A 55 5.39 10.67 3.64
N HIS A 56 4.78 10.59 4.83
CA HIS A 56 3.57 9.82 5.11
C HIS A 56 2.35 10.71 4.90
N LEU A 57 1.63 10.49 3.80
CA LEU A 57 0.53 11.32 3.31
C LEU A 57 -0.81 10.57 3.43
N ASP A 58 -1.90 11.32 3.46
CA ASP A 58 -3.25 10.75 3.38
C ASP A 58 -3.63 9.75 4.49
N SER A 59 -3.08 9.95 5.70
CA SER A 59 -3.56 9.25 6.89
C SER A 59 -5.05 9.56 7.14
N GLY A 60 -5.80 8.55 7.56
CA GLY A 60 -7.24 8.58 7.76
C GLY A 60 -8.07 8.37 6.50
N LYS A 61 -7.44 8.16 5.33
CA LYS A 61 -8.12 7.80 4.09
C LYS A 61 -8.29 6.27 3.98
N PRO A 62 -9.19 5.79 3.10
CA PRO A 62 -9.34 4.35 2.82
C PRO A 62 -8.10 3.66 2.21
N TRP A 63 -7.17 4.46 1.70
CA TRP A 63 -5.83 4.12 1.23
C TRP A 63 -4.83 4.96 2.01
N GLY A 64 -3.56 4.58 2.02
CA GLY A 64 -2.48 5.40 2.56
C GLY A 64 -1.40 5.58 1.52
N ARG A 65 -0.79 6.76 1.50
CA ARG A 65 0.23 7.14 0.52
C ARG A 65 1.54 7.46 1.19
N VAL A 66 2.62 6.99 0.58
CA VAL A 66 3.98 7.26 1.04
C VAL A 66 4.82 7.68 -0.15
N THR A 67 5.52 8.80 -0.04
CA THR A 67 6.36 9.33 -1.12
C THR A 67 7.77 9.60 -0.59
N PRO A 68 8.83 9.04 -1.19
CA PRO A 68 10.19 9.51 -0.97
C PRO A 68 10.33 10.99 -1.31
N ARG A 69 10.97 11.79 -0.45
CA ARG A 69 11.25 13.21 -0.72
C ARG A 69 12.08 13.44 -1.98
N ALA A 70 12.90 12.47 -2.34
CA ALA A 70 13.71 12.52 -3.56
C ALA A 70 12.86 12.62 -4.86
N TRP A 71 11.55 12.35 -4.78
CA TRP A 71 10.64 12.44 -5.93
C TRP A 71 9.87 13.76 -6.01
N ASP A 72 10.12 14.72 -5.10
CA ASP A 72 9.47 16.04 -5.14
C ASP A 72 9.76 16.83 -6.43
N VAL A 73 10.91 16.57 -7.07
CA VAL A 73 11.25 17.13 -8.39
C VAL A 73 10.23 16.71 -9.45
N GLY A 74 9.79 15.46 -9.46
CA GLY A 74 8.74 14.97 -10.38
C GLY A 74 7.44 15.74 -10.20
N ARG A 75 7.05 16.02 -8.95
CA ARG A 75 5.84 16.80 -8.64
C ARG A 75 5.93 18.23 -9.17
N SER A 76 7.11 18.84 -9.18
CA SER A 76 7.31 20.17 -9.77
C SER A 76 7.08 20.20 -11.29
N HIS A 77 7.20 19.05 -11.95
CA HIS A 77 6.90 18.85 -13.37
C HIS A 77 5.47 18.35 -13.64
N GLY A 78 4.65 18.21 -12.60
CA GLY A 78 3.28 17.72 -12.69
C GLY A 78 3.13 16.19 -12.60
N PHE A 79 4.23 15.45 -12.43
CA PHE A 79 4.22 14.00 -12.26
C PHE A 79 4.18 13.61 -10.79
N ASP A 80 3.20 12.82 -10.41
CA ASP A 80 3.06 12.33 -9.05
C ASP A 80 3.40 10.85 -8.95
N VAL A 81 4.66 10.56 -8.59
CA VAL A 81 5.09 9.20 -8.28
C VAL A 81 5.03 8.96 -6.78
N HIS A 82 4.40 7.87 -6.36
CA HIS A 82 4.26 7.53 -4.95
C HIS A 82 3.92 6.06 -4.75
N PHE A 83 4.09 5.59 -3.51
CA PHE A 83 3.58 4.30 -3.10
C PHE A 83 2.19 4.41 -2.46
N GLU A 84 1.33 3.45 -2.74
CA GLU A 84 0.02 3.28 -2.12
C GLU A 84 -0.09 1.94 -1.39
N HIS A 85 -0.82 1.95 -0.27
CA HIS A 85 -1.29 0.75 0.40
C HIS A 85 -2.77 0.90 0.77
N TYR A 86 -3.43 -0.24 1.03
CA TYR A 86 -4.88 -0.27 1.23
C TYR A 86 -5.24 -0.85 2.61
N PRO A 87 -5.25 -0.03 3.68
CA PRO A 87 -5.61 -0.43 5.03
C PRO A 87 -7.13 -0.64 5.14
N THR A 88 -7.60 -1.77 4.60
CA THR A 88 -9.02 -2.15 4.61
C THR A 88 -9.30 -3.24 5.64
N PRO A 89 -10.53 -3.32 6.19
CA PRO A 89 -10.90 -4.42 7.08
C PRO A 89 -10.68 -5.80 6.44
N ARG A 90 -10.88 -5.92 5.13
CA ARG A 90 -10.68 -7.16 4.38
C ARG A 90 -9.20 -7.54 4.27
N ALA A 91 -8.31 -6.57 4.08
CA ALA A 91 -6.86 -6.76 4.13
C ALA A 91 -6.43 -7.29 5.51
N LEU A 92 -6.91 -6.64 6.58
CA LEU A 92 -6.65 -7.05 7.97
C LEU A 92 -7.15 -8.46 8.28
N GLN A 93 -8.40 -8.77 7.92
CA GLN A 93 -8.99 -10.10 8.13
C GLN A 93 -8.22 -11.21 7.39
N ARG A 94 -7.58 -10.88 6.27
CA ARG A 94 -6.86 -11.86 5.44
C ARG A 94 -5.36 -11.95 5.74
N GLY A 95 -4.81 -11.02 6.52
CA GLY A 95 -3.37 -10.93 6.70
C GLY A 95 -2.65 -10.64 5.38
N GLN A 96 -3.21 -9.73 4.56
CA GLN A 96 -2.68 -9.39 3.24
C GLN A 96 -2.50 -7.89 3.10
N LEU A 97 -1.29 -7.48 2.72
CA LEU A 97 -0.98 -6.10 2.37
C LEU A 97 -0.58 -6.07 0.89
N ARG A 98 -1.29 -5.30 0.09
CA ARG A 98 -0.88 -5.00 -1.29
C ARG A 98 -0.24 -3.62 -1.29
N PHE A 99 0.98 -3.57 -1.82
CA PHE A 99 1.79 -2.37 -1.91
C PHE A 99 2.06 -2.06 -3.38
N GLU A 100 1.82 -0.84 -3.79
CA GLU A 100 1.86 -0.48 -5.21
C GLU A 100 2.63 0.81 -5.43
N LEU A 101 3.47 0.86 -6.46
CA LEU A 101 4.07 2.08 -6.99
C LEU A 101 3.17 2.63 -8.08
N HIS A 102 2.76 3.89 -7.93
CA HIS A 102 1.86 4.59 -8.84
C HIS A 102 2.55 5.80 -9.49
N LEU A 103 2.08 6.15 -10.68
CA LEU A 103 2.31 7.42 -11.35
C LEU A 103 0.95 8.03 -11.67
N GLU A 104 0.73 9.27 -11.23
CA GLU A 104 -0.50 10.03 -11.43
C GLU A 104 -0.21 11.46 -11.89
N ASP A 105 -1.25 12.17 -12.31
CA ASP A 105 -1.19 13.60 -12.53
C ASP A 105 -1.24 14.34 -11.19
N GLY A 106 -0.25 15.18 -10.93
CA GLY A 106 -0.10 15.86 -9.63
C GLY A 106 -1.18 16.90 -9.32
N LEU A 107 -2.06 17.25 -10.27
CA LEU A 107 -3.17 18.19 -10.06
C LEU A 107 -4.51 17.47 -10.01
N SER A 108 -4.79 16.58 -10.97
CA SER A 108 -6.08 15.90 -11.10
C SER A 108 -6.14 14.56 -10.37
N GLY A 109 -4.99 13.92 -10.12
CA GLY A 109 -4.89 12.52 -9.67
C GLY A 109 -5.20 11.49 -10.77
N ASP A 110 -5.49 11.93 -12.00
CA ASP A 110 -5.85 11.07 -13.12
C ASP A 110 -4.97 11.39 -14.33
N ALA A 111 -4.14 10.40 -14.70
CA ALA A 111 -3.18 10.49 -15.78
C ALA A 111 -3.62 9.65 -16.98
N ASP A 112 -3.49 10.20 -18.18
CA ASP A 112 -3.74 9.48 -19.43
C ASP A 112 -2.51 8.66 -19.81
N PHE A 113 -2.66 7.33 -19.88
CA PHE A 113 -1.62 6.39 -20.29
C PHE A 113 -1.80 5.86 -21.72
N SER A 114 -2.60 6.53 -22.54
CA SER A 114 -2.84 6.13 -23.93
C SER A 114 -1.87 6.77 -24.92
N GLY A 115 -1.51 6.02 -25.96
CA GLY A 115 -0.67 6.51 -27.06
C GLY A 115 0.69 7.03 -26.59
N ASP A 116 1.10 8.17 -27.14
CA ASP A 116 2.38 8.84 -26.86
C ASP A 116 2.25 9.91 -25.75
N SER A 117 1.39 9.68 -24.76
CA SER A 117 1.22 10.66 -23.68
C SER A 117 2.52 10.83 -22.86
N PRO A 118 2.75 12.01 -22.25
CA PRO A 118 3.91 12.20 -21.38
C PRO A 118 3.97 11.18 -20.22
N TYR A 119 2.81 10.76 -19.70
CA TYR A 119 2.72 9.76 -18.64
C TYR A 119 3.04 8.34 -19.12
N ALA A 120 2.62 7.97 -20.34
CA ALA A 120 2.98 6.68 -20.94
C ALA A 120 4.51 6.61 -21.16
N ALA A 121 5.12 7.65 -21.74
CA ALA A 121 6.56 7.72 -21.95
C ALA A 121 7.35 7.72 -20.64
N LEU A 122 6.91 8.48 -19.62
CA LEU A 122 7.58 8.48 -18.31
C LEU A 122 7.46 7.11 -17.62
N ARG A 123 6.29 6.49 -17.69
CA ARG A 123 6.05 5.15 -17.14
C ARG A 123 7.00 4.12 -17.76
N GLU A 124 7.17 4.13 -19.08
CA GLU A 124 8.09 3.24 -19.77
C GLU A 124 9.53 3.43 -19.28
N ARG A 125 10.00 4.68 -19.19
CA ARG A 125 11.34 4.99 -18.65
C ARG A 125 11.52 4.52 -17.21
N ILE A 126 10.51 4.67 -16.36
CA ILE A 126 10.56 4.15 -14.98
C ILE A 126 10.65 2.63 -15.01
N ILE A 127 9.83 1.95 -15.81
CA ILE A 127 9.87 0.48 -15.92
C ILE A 127 11.26 0.01 -16.35
N GLU A 128 11.86 0.62 -17.38
CA GLU A 128 13.22 0.30 -17.83
C GLU A 128 14.26 0.51 -16.71
N ALA A 129 14.11 1.55 -15.88
CA ALA A 129 14.98 1.77 -14.73
C ALA A 129 14.80 0.69 -13.66
N LEU A 130 13.57 0.30 -13.33
CA LEU A 130 13.29 -0.77 -12.37
C LEU A 130 13.74 -2.15 -12.88
N GLU A 131 13.64 -2.41 -14.18
CA GLU A 131 14.17 -3.63 -14.80
C GLU A 131 15.69 -3.73 -14.68
N ARG A 132 16.41 -2.61 -14.82
CA ARG A 132 17.87 -2.57 -14.58
C ARG A 132 18.19 -2.88 -13.12
N VAL A 133 17.51 -2.25 -12.17
CA VAL A 133 17.66 -2.56 -10.73
C VAL A 133 17.44 -4.05 -10.47
N ARG A 134 16.39 -4.64 -11.06
CA ARG A 134 16.09 -6.08 -10.93
C ARG A 134 17.19 -6.99 -11.47
N GLN A 135 17.99 -6.55 -12.43
CA GLN A 135 19.09 -7.31 -13.00
C GLN A 135 20.42 -7.12 -12.24
N GLU A 136 20.60 -5.96 -11.61
CA GLU A 136 21.88 -5.54 -11.03
C GLU A 136 21.94 -5.66 -9.50
N ALA A 137 20.81 -5.53 -8.80
CA ALA A 137 20.77 -5.59 -7.34
C ALA A 137 20.69 -7.04 -6.82
N ASP A 138 21.36 -7.29 -5.70
CA ASP A 138 21.37 -8.60 -5.04
C ASP A 138 19.99 -8.99 -4.48
N GLU A 139 19.25 -8.01 -3.96
CA GLU A 139 17.93 -8.18 -3.36
C GLU A 139 16.97 -7.12 -3.92
N VAL A 140 15.84 -7.59 -4.45
CA VAL A 140 14.77 -6.75 -4.99
C VAL A 140 13.44 -7.28 -4.46
N PRO A 141 12.50 -6.41 -4.04
CA PRO A 141 11.20 -6.83 -3.55
C PRO A 141 10.49 -7.73 -4.56
N HIS A 142 9.81 -8.77 -4.08
CA HIS A 142 9.02 -9.63 -4.95
C HIS A 142 7.78 -8.89 -5.44
N GLY A 143 7.50 -8.93 -6.75
CA GLY A 143 6.37 -8.25 -7.35
C GLY A 143 6.38 -8.33 -8.87
N ASP A 144 5.45 -7.62 -9.49
CA ASP A 144 5.27 -7.57 -10.93
C ASP A 144 4.92 -6.16 -11.41
N PHE A 145 5.16 -5.91 -12.69
CA PHE A 145 4.72 -4.68 -13.34
C PHE A 145 3.19 -4.64 -13.50
N GLY A 146 2.61 -3.49 -13.21
CA GLY A 146 1.18 -3.22 -13.34
C GLY A 146 0.78 -2.73 -14.73
N THR A 147 -0.40 -2.12 -14.81
CA THR A 147 -0.92 -1.44 -16.00
C THR A 147 -1.50 -0.07 -15.63
N GLY A 148 -1.60 0.84 -16.60
CA GLY A 148 -2.07 2.21 -16.36
C GLY A 148 -1.21 2.92 -15.32
N ARG A 149 -1.85 3.55 -14.31
CA ARG A 149 -1.17 4.26 -13.22
C ARG A 149 -0.26 3.38 -12.36
N THR A 150 -0.54 2.08 -12.26
CA THR A 150 0.29 1.17 -11.48
C THR A 150 1.53 0.77 -12.27
N ILE A 151 2.70 1.13 -11.74
CA ILE A 151 4.01 0.77 -12.28
C ILE A 151 4.40 -0.60 -11.77
N TRP A 152 4.42 -0.79 -10.45
CA TRP A 152 4.86 -2.01 -9.78
C TRP A 152 3.89 -2.36 -8.66
N TRP A 153 3.68 -3.65 -8.38
CA TRP A 153 2.93 -4.08 -7.22
C TRP A 153 3.54 -5.32 -6.57
N SER A 154 3.38 -5.40 -5.25
CA SER A 154 3.88 -6.47 -4.39
C SER A 154 2.82 -6.86 -3.36
N ASP A 155 2.68 -8.17 -3.10
CA ASP A 155 1.77 -8.69 -2.08
C ASP A 155 2.57 -9.25 -0.90
N TYR A 156 2.27 -8.75 0.30
CA TYR A 156 2.87 -9.13 1.56
C TYR A 156 1.87 -9.85 2.47
N ARG A 157 2.40 -10.65 3.39
CA ARG A 157 1.61 -11.41 4.37
C ARG A 157 1.95 -10.97 5.79
N PHE A 158 0.94 -10.92 6.63
CA PHE A 158 1.08 -10.64 8.06
C PHE A 158 0.03 -11.42 8.86
N THR A 159 0.13 -11.37 10.19
CA THR A 159 -0.82 -12.03 11.08
C THR A 159 -2.22 -11.44 10.95
N ALA A 160 -3.18 -12.22 10.45
CA ALA A 160 -4.56 -11.77 10.28
C ALA A 160 -5.17 -11.24 11.59
N GLY A 161 -5.85 -10.10 11.51
CA GLY A 161 -6.47 -9.41 12.65
C GLY A 161 -5.53 -8.55 13.48
N ASP A 162 -4.22 -8.57 13.21
CA ASP A 162 -3.22 -7.81 13.97
C ASP A 162 -2.85 -6.50 13.24
N THR A 163 -3.21 -5.37 13.83
CA THR A 163 -2.93 -4.05 13.26
C THR A 163 -1.46 -3.67 13.37
N VAL A 164 -0.76 -4.11 14.41
CA VAL A 164 0.68 -3.85 14.58
C VAL A 164 1.46 -4.62 13.52
N ALA A 165 1.09 -5.90 13.30
CA ALA A 165 1.69 -6.70 12.24
C ALA A 165 1.50 -6.06 10.85
N TYR A 166 0.33 -5.46 10.58
CA TYR A 166 0.13 -4.71 9.34
C TYR A 166 1.13 -3.55 9.19
N TYR A 167 1.35 -2.76 10.24
CA TYR A 167 2.27 -1.62 10.18
C TYR A 167 3.74 -2.06 10.08
N GLU A 168 4.11 -3.14 10.76
CA GLU A 168 5.45 -3.75 10.65
C GLU A 168 5.72 -4.20 9.22
N THR A 169 4.75 -4.89 8.60
CA THR A 169 4.83 -5.32 7.20
C THR A 169 4.83 -4.13 6.23
N LEU A 170 4.10 -3.05 6.50
CA LEU A 170 4.19 -1.83 5.70
C LEU A 170 5.59 -1.19 5.78
N ARG A 171 6.19 -1.17 6.98
CA ARG A 171 7.56 -0.67 7.19
C ARG A 171 8.58 -1.53 6.44
N GLU A 172 8.44 -2.85 6.49
CA GLU A 172 9.27 -3.80 5.74
C GLU A 172 9.14 -3.58 4.23
N ALA A 173 7.91 -3.51 3.70
CA ALA A 173 7.66 -3.24 2.29
C ALA A 173 8.33 -1.94 1.82
N LEU A 174 8.22 -0.85 2.58
CA LEU A 174 8.92 0.41 2.29
C LEU A 174 10.44 0.27 2.30
N SER A 175 10.98 -0.52 3.25
CA SER A 175 12.42 -0.74 3.38
C SER A 175 12.98 -1.52 2.17
N GLU A 176 12.30 -2.58 1.76
CA GLU A 176 12.67 -3.35 0.57
C GLU A 176 12.57 -2.52 -0.71
N HIS A 177 11.54 -1.69 -0.84
CA HIS A 177 11.33 -0.84 -2.01
C HIS A 177 12.24 0.40 -2.03
N ALA A 178 13.08 0.61 -1.01
CA ALA A 178 14.06 1.71 -1.00
C ALA A 178 15.05 1.63 -2.17
N VAL A 179 15.32 0.42 -2.69
CA VAL A 179 16.19 0.18 -3.86
C VAL A 179 15.65 0.84 -5.14
N PHE A 180 14.34 1.07 -5.24
CA PHE A 180 13.73 1.72 -6.40
C PHE A 180 13.82 3.25 -6.35
N VAL A 181 14.10 3.84 -5.18
CA VAL A 181 14.03 5.30 -4.99
C VAL A 181 15.01 6.03 -5.90
N ASP A 182 16.27 5.61 -5.90
CA ASP A 182 17.33 6.26 -6.67
C ASP A 182 17.09 6.09 -8.18
N ALA A 183 16.74 4.89 -8.62
CA ALA A 183 16.43 4.60 -10.03
C ALA A 183 15.24 5.42 -10.57
N VAL A 184 14.20 5.62 -9.75
CA VAL A 184 13.07 6.49 -10.13
C VAL A 184 13.49 7.96 -10.11
N SER A 185 14.28 8.39 -9.13
CA SER A 185 14.80 9.76 -9.05
C SER A 185 15.59 10.16 -10.29
N GLU A 186 16.48 9.32 -10.78
CA GLU A 186 17.24 9.55 -12.03
C GLU A 186 16.33 9.75 -13.25
N VAL A 187 15.18 9.08 -13.28
CA VAL A 187 14.23 9.21 -14.39
C VAL A 187 13.43 10.52 -14.28
N LEU A 188 13.08 10.92 -13.05
CA LEU A 188 12.32 12.13 -12.76
C LEU A 188 13.16 13.41 -12.94
N ASP A 189 14.47 13.34 -12.72
CA ASP A 189 15.42 14.43 -12.94
C ASP A 189 16.60 13.99 -13.83
N PRO A 190 16.42 13.96 -15.16
CA PRO A 190 17.45 13.50 -16.08
C PRO A 190 18.64 14.47 -16.20
N ASP A 191 18.56 15.70 -15.65
CA ASP A 191 19.57 16.75 -15.82
C ASP A 191 20.73 16.63 -14.81
N GLU A 192 20.66 15.77 -13.79
CA GLU A 192 21.80 15.44 -12.90
C GLU A 192 22.77 14.39 -13.50
N GLY A 193 22.51 13.91 -14.72
CA GLY A 193 23.24 12.82 -15.38
C GLY A 193 24.07 13.18 -16.62
N THR A 194 24.50 14.45 -16.80
CA THR A 194 25.45 14.86 -17.86
C THR A 194 26.55 15.80 -17.40
#